data_AF-A0A7W6D2J0-F1
#
_entry.id   AF-A0A7W6D2J0-F1
#
_cell.length_a   1.000
_cell.length_b   1.000
_cell.length_c   1.000
_cell.angle_alpha   90.00
_cell.angle_beta   90.00
_cell.angle_gamma   90.00
#
_symmetry.space_group_name_H-M   'P 1'
#
loop_
_entity.id
_entity.type
_entity.pdbx_description
1 polymer ?
#
loop_
_entity_poly.entity_id
_entity_poly.type
_entity_poly.pdbx_seq_one_letter_code
_entity_poly.pdbx_strand_id
1 'polypeptide(L)' 'MFEIKFYLATEVLACEKSHRNASEADYLTAFDALRPRILKAATSAYSKVRSSTITLDLAHFR' A
#
# COMPACT_ATOMS: atom_id res chain seq x y z
N MET A 1 20.92 5.24 -10.54
CA MET A 1 20.14 4.50 -9.53
C MET A 1 18.69 4.55 -9.98
N PHE A 2 18.03 3.41 -10.24
CA PHE A 2 16.63 3.39 -10.66
C PHE A 2 15.76 3.24 -9.41
N GLU A 3 14.88 4.19 -9.18
CA GLU A 3 13.90 4.17 -8.09
C GLU A 3 12.54 3.85 -8.68
N ILE A 4 11.80 2.94 -8.04
CA ILE A 4 10.42 2.61 -8.43
C ILE A 4 9.52 3.18 -7.34
N LYS A 5 8.60 4.06 -7.75
CA LYS A 5 7.67 4.71 -6.83
C LYS A 5 6.41 3.86 -6.69
N PHE A 6 6.18 3.37 -5.48
CA PHE A 6 4.95 2.68 -5.12
C PHE A 6 4.03 3.66 -4.39
N TYR A 7 2.82 3.83 -4.92
CA TYR A 7 1.78 4.65 -4.30
C TYR A 7 0.75 3.71 -3.70
N LEU A 8 0.46 3.85 -2.41
CA LEU A 8 -0.53 3.01 -1.74
C LEU A 8 -1.83 3.79 -1.57
N ALA A 9 -2.95 3.20 -1.96
CA ALA A 9 -4.25 3.79 -1.67
C ALA A 9 -4.52 3.75 -0.15
N THR A 10 -5.03 4.84 0.41
CA THR A 10 -5.43 4.93 1.83
C THR A 10 -6.51 3.90 2.18
N GLU A 11 -7.28 3.46 1.18
CA GLU A 11 -8.26 2.39 1.29
C GLU A 11 -7.65 1.04 1.69
N VAL A 12 -6.38 0.79 1.36
CA VAL A 12 -5.65 -0.42 1.79
C VAL A 12 -5.27 -0.34 3.27
N LEU A 13 -5.01 0.87 3.77
CA LEU A 13 -4.65 1.13 5.16
C LEU A 13 -5.88 1.19 6.07
N ALA A 14 -7.02 1.63 5.52
CA ALA A 14 -8.30 1.68 6.19
C ALA A 14 -8.89 0.26 6.35
N CYS A 15 -8.24 -0.55 7.18
CA CYS A 15 -8.77 -1.83 7.64
C CYS A 15 -9.97 -1.57 8.56
N GLU A 16 -11.18 -1.53 7.99
CA GLU A 16 -12.51 -1.52 8.63
C GLU A 16 -12.85 -0.42 9.66
N LYS A 17 -11.87 0.29 10.23
CA LYS A 17 -12.09 1.37 11.18
C LYS A 17 -12.46 2.64 10.43
N SER A 18 -13.77 2.82 10.30
CA SER A 18 -14.48 4.07 10.03
C SER A 18 -13.56 5.27 9.83
N HIS A 19 -13.40 5.67 8.56
CA HIS A 19 -12.65 6.83 8.06
C HIS A 19 -12.88 8.14 8.85
N ARG A 20 -13.91 8.22 9.70
CA ARG A 20 -14.30 9.42 10.44
C ARG A 20 -13.35 9.83 11.57
N ASN A 21 -12.54 8.92 12.13
CA ASN A 21 -11.66 9.22 13.29
C ASN A 21 -10.20 8.75 13.13
N ALA A 22 -9.77 8.31 11.94
CA ALA A 22 -8.39 7.88 11.74
C ALA A 22 -7.46 9.10 11.70
N SER A 23 -6.51 9.17 12.64
CA SER A 23 -5.47 10.21 12.65
C SER A 23 -4.30 9.81 11.74
N GLU A 24 -3.44 10.76 11.37
CA GLU A 24 -2.24 10.46 10.55
C GLU A 24 -1.37 9.35 11.19
N ALA A 25 -1.24 9.36 12.51
CA ALA A 25 -0.52 8.33 13.26
C ALA A 25 -1.15 6.93 13.12
N ASP A 26 -2.47 6.83 12.97
CA ASP A 26 -3.15 5.56 12.72
C ASP A 26 -2.82 5.03 11.33
N TYR A 27 -2.78 5.91 10.32
CA TYR A 27 -2.38 5.52 8.96
C TYR A 27 -0.92 5.05 8.90
N LEU A 28 -0.01 5.74 9.59
CA LEU A 28 1.40 5.33 9.68
C LEU A 28 1.55 3.99 10.42
N THR A 29 0.81 3.80 11.52
CA THR A 29 0.83 2.54 12.28
C THR A 29 0.25 1.38 11.46
N ALA A 30 -0.85 1.61 10.76
CA ALA A 30 -1.44 0.62 9.85
C ALA A 30 -0.49 0.29 8.69
N PHE A 31 0.22 1.29 8.17
CA PHE A 31 1.23 1.09 7.13
C PHE A 31 2.37 0.20 7.62
N ASP A 32 2.92 0.46 8.81
CA ASP A 32 3.97 -0.37 9.38
C ASP A 32 3.48 -1.80 9.70
N ALA A 33 2.25 -1.95 10.18
CA ALA A 33 1.65 -3.27 10.41
C ALA A 33 1.44 -4.06 9.10
N LEU A 34 1.07 -3.37 8.01
CA LEU A 34 0.82 -3.96 6.70
C LEU A 34 2.08 -4.03 5.82
N ARG A 35 3.20 -3.46 6.26
CA ARG A 35 4.48 -3.40 5.54
C ARG A 35 4.93 -4.72 4.89
N PRO A 36 4.89 -5.89 5.56
CA PRO A 36 5.23 -7.15 4.90
C PRO A 36 4.24 -7.54 3.79
N ARG A 37 2.94 -7.23 3.94
CA ARG A 37 1.93 -7.45 2.88
C ARG A 37 2.11 -6.47 1.73
N ILE A 38 2.41 -5.20 2.02
CA ILE A 38 2.66 -4.17 1.02
C ILE A 38 3.88 -4.54 0.18
N LEU A 39 4.96 -4.99 0.80
CA LEU A 39 6.15 -5.45 0.08
C LEU A 39 5.83 -6.63 -0.86
N LYS A 40 5.02 -7.60 -0.39
CA LYS A 40 4.60 -8.74 -1.22
C LYS A 40 3.74 -8.30 -2.40
N ALA A 41 2.81 -7.38 -2.17
CA ALA A 41 1.95 -6.79 -3.22
C ALA A 41 2.78 -5.97 -4.22
N ALA A 42 3.73 -5.16 -3.74
CA ALA A 42 4.66 -4.37 -4.55
C ALA A 42 5.50 -5.25 -5.49
N THR A 43 6.11 -6.30 -4.95
CA THR A 43 6.90 -7.26 -5.75
C THR A 43 6.03 -7.96 -6.79
N SER A 44 4.81 -8.37 -6.42
CA SER A 44 3.86 -9.02 -7.32
C SER A 44 3.34 -8.09 -8.42
N ALA A 45 3.09 -6.82 -8.07
CA ALA A 45 2.64 -5.81 -9.02
C ALA A 45 3.78 -5.45 -9.99
N TYR A 46 5.01 -5.29 -9.49
CA TYR A 46 6.18 -5.02 -10.33
C TYR A 46 6.53 -6.20 -11.26
N SER A 47 6.33 -7.44 -10.81
CA SER A 47 6.55 -8.60 -11.68
C SER A 47 5.55 -8.65 -12.84
N LYS A 48 4.32 -8.16 -12.63
CA LYS A 48 3.26 -8.09 -13.65
C LYS A 48 3.38 -6.88 -14.56
N VAL A 49 3.68 -5.72 -13.97
CA VAL A 49 3.78 -4.43 -14.65
C VAL A 49 5.13 -3.84 -14.27
N ARG A 50 6.13 -4.00 -15.15
CA ARG A 50 7.47 -3.41 -14.98
C ARG A 50 7.43 -1.91 -15.28
N SER A 51 6.76 -1.16 -14.43
CA SER A 51 6.66 0.30 -14.49
C SER A 51 7.52 0.94 -13.40
N SER A 52 8.03 2.14 -13.68
CA SER A 52 8.73 2.98 -12.70
C SER A 52 7.78 3.59 -11.67
N THR A 53 6.48 3.59 -11.95
CA THR A 53 5.42 4.04 -11.05
C THR A 53 4.33 2.98 -10.98
N ILE A 54 4.02 2.49 -9.78
CA ILE A 54 3.02 1.45 -9.53
C ILE A 54 2.09 1.91 -8.41
N THR A 55 0.80 1.91 -8.70
CA THR A 55 -0.24 2.13 -7.69
C THR A 55 -0.66 0.78 -7.11
N LEU A 56 -0.71 0.71 -5.78
CA LEU A 56 -1.09 -0.46 -5.00
C LEU A 56 -2.47 -0.21 -4.39
N ASP A 57 -3.49 -0.66 -5.11
CA ASP A 57 -4.90 -0.64 -4.69
C ASP A 57 -5.28 -1.92 -3.94
N LEU A 58 -6.47 -1.93 -3.31
CA LEU A 58 -7.02 -3.10 -2.60
C LEU A 58 -7.01 -4.39 -3.45
N ALA A 59 -7.14 -4.26 -4.78
CA ALA A 59 -7.08 -5.39 -5.72
C ALA A 59 -5.73 -6.13 -5.70
N HIS A 60 -4.64 -5.47 -5.30
CA HIS A 60 -3.31 -6.09 -5.17
C HIS A 60 -3.10 -6.80 -3.82
N PHE A 61 -3.98 -6.57 -2.85
CA PHE A 61 -3.94 -7.17 -1.51
C PHE A 61 -4.98 -8.28 -1.30
N ARG A 62 -5.82 -8.53 -2.31
CA ARG A 62 -6.82 -9.60 -2.37
C ARG A 62 -6.19 -10.91 -2.83
#